data_AF-A0AAD9ZPV9-F1
#
_entry.id   AF-A0AAD9ZPV9-F1
#
_cell.length_a   1.000
_cell.length_b   1.000
_cell.length_c   1.000
_cell.angle_alpha   90.00
_cell.angle_beta   90.00
_cell.angle_gamma   90.00
#
_symmetry.space_group_name_H-M   'P 1'
#
loop_
_entity.id
_entity.type
_entity.pdbx_description
1 polymer ?
#
loop_
_entity_poly.entity_id
_entity_poly.type
_entity_poly.pdbx_seq_one_letter_code
_entity_poly.pdbx_strand_id
1 'polypeptide(L)'
;MLSLKFYMIFVFLLSLSSSMFTFTGAADPTYVYHACSDNNFTRNSTYQSNLNLLLSSFPPNASRSNGFYQTTAGQDPNRVYGLFQCRGDVTTTTCQDCVDFASTDATQRCPDQKGNVIWYDECLLHYSDSSIMYTSGLNNSPLMMNETEVTVEPSRFHQLLLELMHEAATQAATDPKRFATRKGNSTTSQPLYGLVQCTQDLSTSDCSRCLQESIANLQSGRIGGRSLISNCYSRYELYLFYNESMTASLPPPPPSSLTRPEGKSEVSSSIIIAIVAAITVSGVLSVAGYCFLTRRSRKKYNTIQEEIAGIGITTVESLQFDFGTIQAATNRFSTDNKLGAGGFGEVYKAWNHWRDGTPMQLLDSNLIDSHSRNEVNRYIQVGLLCVQDDAAARPTMATVVLMLNSYYITLPLPQQPAFFHGRKTELTMQSTKCTDSDQSTSMSMPFSVNDASITELYPR
;
A
#
# COMPACT_ATOMS: atom_id res chain seq x y z
N MET A 1 1.33 42.20 -35.38
CA MET A 1 2.20 41.23 -34.67
C MET A 1 2.25 41.40 -33.14
N LEU A 2 1.79 42.50 -32.53
CA LEU A 2 1.77 42.64 -31.05
C LEU A 2 0.57 41.95 -30.35
N SER A 3 -0.58 41.81 -31.02
CA SER A 3 -1.81 41.24 -30.42
C SER A 3 -1.75 39.71 -30.23
N LEU A 4 -1.09 38.98 -31.15
CA LEU A 4 -1.00 37.52 -31.07
C LEU A 4 -0.06 37.04 -29.94
N LYS A 5 0.99 37.81 -29.64
CA LYS A 5 1.91 37.51 -28.54
C LYS A 5 1.24 37.66 -27.17
N PHE A 6 0.39 38.68 -26.99
CA PHE A 6 -0.36 38.87 -25.75
C PHE A 6 -1.44 37.79 -25.56
N TYR A 7 -2.11 37.37 -26.63
CA TYR A 7 -3.09 36.28 -26.57
C TYR A 7 -2.44 34.95 -26.18
N MET A 8 -1.27 34.64 -26.75
CA MET A 8 -0.52 33.43 -26.40
C MET A 8 -0.01 33.45 -24.96
N ILE A 9 0.44 34.60 -24.45
CA ILE A 9 0.86 34.76 -23.04
C ILE A 9 -0.34 34.57 -22.10
N PHE A 10 -1.51 35.11 -22.44
CA PHE A 10 -2.71 34.97 -21.63
C PHE A 10 -3.23 33.52 -21.57
N VAL A 11 -3.22 32.80 -22.72
CA VAL A 11 -3.54 31.37 -22.78
C VAL A 11 -2.52 30.53 -22.00
N PHE A 12 -1.23 30.88 -22.09
CA PHE A 12 -0.17 30.20 -21.34
C PHE A 12 -0.29 30.40 -19.82
N LEU A 13 -0.70 31.61 -19.39
CA LEU A 13 -0.97 31.91 -17.98
C LEU A 13 -2.24 31.21 -17.47
N LEU A 14 -3.28 31.07 -18.31
CA LEU A 14 -4.48 30.28 -17.99
C LEU A 14 -4.21 28.76 -17.94
N SER A 15 -3.28 28.24 -18.75
CA SER A 15 -2.83 26.84 -18.65
C SER A 15 -1.94 26.60 -17.43
N LEU A 16 -1.15 27.60 -17.03
CA LEU A 16 -0.31 27.53 -15.83
C LEU A 16 -1.16 27.54 -14.54
N SER A 17 -2.26 28.30 -14.51
CA SER A 17 -3.19 28.28 -13.36
C SER A 17 -4.02 26.99 -13.27
N SER A 18 -4.26 26.30 -14.38
CA SER A 18 -4.90 24.96 -14.38
C SER A 18 -3.92 23.83 -14.04
N SER A 19 -2.60 24.02 -14.25
CA SER A 19 -1.55 23.08 -13.80
C SER A 19 -1.14 23.21 -12.33
N MET A 20 -1.62 24.23 -11.61
CA MET A 20 -1.45 24.35 -10.15
C MET A 20 -2.53 23.61 -9.34
N PHE A 21 -3.49 22.97 -10.01
CA PHE A 21 -4.30 21.92 -9.41
C PHE A 21 -3.61 20.56 -9.59
N THR A 22 -2.41 20.41 -9.04
CA THR A 22 -2.03 19.09 -8.55
C THR A 22 -2.97 18.82 -7.37
N PHE A 23 -4.05 18.08 -7.62
CA PHE A 23 -4.76 17.41 -6.54
C PHE A 23 -3.69 16.59 -5.83
N THR A 24 -3.24 17.05 -4.66
CA THR A 24 -2.62 16.16 -3.68
C THR A 24 -3.74 15.20 -3.30
N GLY A 25 -3.96 14.16 -4.10
CA GLY A 25 -4.79 13.05 -3.68
C GLY A 25 -4.15 12.53 -2.41
N ALA A 26 -4.86 12.65 -1.29
CA ALA A 26 -4.52 11.90 -0.10
C ALA A 26 -4.39 10.44 -0.54
N ALA A 27 -3.37 9.73 -0.06
CA ALA A 27 -3.32 8.29 -0.28
C ALA A 27 -4.62 7.68 0.24
N ASP A 28 -5.23 6.78 -0.53
CA ASP A 28 -6.47 6.12 -0.14
C ASP A 28 -6.27 5.44 1.24
N PRO A 29 -7.28 5.48 2.13
CA PRO A 29 -7.17 4.85 3.45
C PRO A 29 -6.97 3.34 3.31
N THR A 30 -6.29 2.74 4.29
CA THR A 30 -5.92 1.33 4.19
C THR A 30 -7.11 0.44 4.54
N TYR A 31 -7.73 -0.17 3.53
CA TYR A 31 -8.87 -1.07 3.71
C TYR A 31 -8.48 -2.32 4.54
N VAL A 32 -9.34 -2.68 5.49
CA VAL A 32 -9.12 -3.82 6.39
C VAL A 32 -10.15 -4.91 6.14
N TYR A 33 -11.42 -4.60 6.37
CA TYR A 33 -12.51 -5.57 6.27
C TYR A 33 -13.87 -4.85 6.16
N HIS A 34 -14.91 -5.57 5.73
CA HIS A 34 -16.29 -5.13 5.87
C HIS A 34 -17.20 -6.33 6.15
N ALA A 35 -18.29 -6.08 6.87
CA ALA A 35 -19.39 -7.01 7.03
C ALA A 35 -20.69 -6.31 6.64
N CYS A 36 -21.54 -7.01 5.90
CA CYS A 36 -22.87 -6.54 5.56
C CYS A 36 -23.91 -7.34 6.36
N SER A 37 -25.06 -6.74 6.67
CA SER A 37 -26.16 -7.45 7.31
C SER A 37 -26.92 -8.36 6.34
N ASP A 38 -27.66 -9.34 6.87
CA ASP A 38 -28.47 -10.24 6.03
C ASP A 38 -29.76 -9.59 5.51
N ASN A 39 -30.16 -8.46 6.10
CA ASN A 39 -31.40 -7.77 5.76
C ASN A 39 -31.19 -6.82 4.58
N ASN A 40 -31.98 -6.97 3.53
CA ASN A 40 -31.88 -6.10 2.35
C ASN A 40 -32.98 -5.05 2.29
N PHE A 41 -32.68 -3.89 1.69
CA PHE A 41 -33.65 -2.89 1.28
C PHE A 41 -33.86 -2.94 -0.24
N THR A 42 -35.03 -2.48 -0.70
CA THR A 42 -35.31 -2.37 -2.13
C THR A 42 -34.60 -1.16 -2.73
N ARG A 43 -33.99 -1.30 -3.92
CA ARG A 43 -33.41 -0.16 -4.66
C ARG A 43 -34.46 0.95 -4.88
N ASN A 44 -34.02 2.19 -4.78
CA ASN A 44 -34.83 3.41 -4.83
C ASN A 44 -35.91 3.49 -3.74
N SER A 45 -35.75 2.78 -2.62
CA SER A 45 -36.65 2.89 -1.47
C SER A 45 -36.37 4.13 -0.62
N THR A 46 -37.33 4.49 0.23
CA THR A 46 -37.16 5.50 1.28
C THR A 46 -35.96 5.20 2.18
N TYR A 47 -35.71 3.93 2.49
CA TYR A 47 -34.54 3.50 3.26
C TYR A 47 -33.24 3.90 2.56
N GLN A 48 -33.10 3.63 1.26
CA GLN A 48 -31.90 4.01 0.50
C GLN A 48 -31.69 5.52 0.48
N SER A 49 -32.76 6.31 0.29
CA SER A 49 -32.68 7.77 0.34
C SER A 49 -32.22 8.26 1.72
N ASN A 50 -32.73 7.68 2.81
CA ASN A 50 -32.31 8.01 4.16
C ASN A 50 -30.86 7.60 4.44
N LEU A 51 -30.42 6.45 3.92
CA LEU A 51 -29.02 6.00 4.01
C LEU A 51 -28.09 6.99 3.30
N ASN A 52 -28.42 7.40 2.07
CA ASN A 52 -27.63 8.39 1.34
C ASN A 52 -27.55 9.73 2.08
N LEU A 53 -28.66 10.19 2.68
CA LEU A 53 -28.68 11.39 3.51
C LEU A 53 -27.75 11.25 4.73
N LEU A 54 -27.80 10.10 5.41
CA LEU A 54 -26.94 9.80 6.54
C LEU A 54 -25.45 9.80 6.14
N LEU A 55 -25.07 9.07 5.10
CA LEU A 55 -23.68 8.97 4.63
C LEU A 55 -23.14 10.32 4.15
N SER A 56 -23.95 11.11 3.45
CA SER A 56 -23.56 12.47 3.02
C SER A 56 -23.30 13.43 4.19
N SER A 57 -23.86 13.15 5.37
CA SER A 57 -23.66 13.96 6.57
C SER A 57 -22.34 13.65 7.30
N PHE A 58 -21.69 12.52 7.03
CA PHE A 58 -20.52 12.09 7.79
C PHE A 58 -19.24 12.91 7.50
N PRO A 59 -18.81 13.10 6.24
CA PRO A 59 -17.57 13.83 5.94
C PRO A 59 -17.51 15.25 6.53
N PRO A 60 -18.56 16.10 6.43
CA PRO A 60 -18.51 17.44 7.02
C PRO A 60 -18.54 17.44 8.56
N ASN A 61 -18.97 16.34 9.20
CA ASN A 61 -18.94 16.18 10.65
C ASN A 61 -17.63 15.56 11.15
N ALA A 62 -16.83 14.95 10.28
CA ALA A 62 -15.49 14.44 10.64
C ALA A 62 -14.55 15.57 11.08
N SER A 63 -14.65 16.75 10.47
CA SER A 63 -13.82 17.90 10.85
C SER A 63 -14.29 18.57 12.15
N ARG A 64 -15.58 18.44 12.49
CA ARG A 64 -16.22 19.10 13.64
C ARG A 64 -16.21 18.25 14.89
N SER A 65 -16.10 16.93 14.71
CA SER A 65 -16.07 15.98 15.80
C SER A 65 -14.63 15.60 16.14
N ASN A 66 -14.39 15.20 17.39
CA ASN A 66 -13.10 14.66 17.83
C ASN A 66 -12.90 13.22 17.31
N GLY A 67 -13.10 13.02 16.00
CA GLY A 67 -13.04 11.74 15.32
C GLY A 67 -14.18 10.79 15.66
N PHE A 68 -15.34 11.27 16.09
CA PHE A 68 -16.52 10.42 16.35
C PHE A 68 -17.83 11.19 16.14
N TYR A 69 -18.74 10.60 15.37
CA TYR A 69 -20.06 11.17 15.16
C TYR A 69 -21.07 10.05 14.99
N GLN A 70 -22.24 10.23 15.60
CA GLN A 70 -23.37 9.33 15.47
C GLN A 70 -24.62 10.15 15.16
N THR A 71 -25.45 9.63 14.27
CA THR A 71 -26.71 10.28 13.88
C THR A 71 -27.74 9.26 13.41
N THR A 72 -28.95 9.73 13.16
CA THR A 72 -30.00 8.97 12.50
C THR A 72 -30.58 9.76 11.34
N ALA A 73 -31.09 9.05 10.33
CA ALA A 73 -31.80 9.65 9.22
C ALA A 73 -33.15 8.95 9.00
N GLY A 74 -34.19 9.74 8.73
CA GLY A 74 -35.54 9.24 8.49
C GLY A 74 -36.31 8.88 9.76
N GLN A 75 -37.44 8.20 9.54
CA GLN A 75 -38.38 7.76 10.58
C GLN A 75 -38.78 6.31 10.33
N ASP A 76 -39.29 5.65 11.37
CA ASP A 76 -39.78 4.28 11.29
C ASP A 76 -40.87 4.16 10.21
N PRO A 77 -40.86 3.12 9.36
CA PRO A 77 -39.99 1.92 9.41
C PRO A 77 -38.68 2.04 8.60
N ASN A 78 -38.33 3.22 8.08
CA ASN A 78 -37.18 3.44 7.19
C ASN A 78 -36.05 4.24 7.87
N ARG A 79 -35.99 4.22 9.20
CA ARG A 79 -34.93 4.90 9.94
C ARG A 79 -33.60 4.19 9.71
N VAL A 80 -32.54 4.97 9.55
CA VAL A 80 -31.16 4.50 9.47
C VAL A 80 -30.40 5.06 10.67
N TYR A 81 -29.74 4.20 11.41
CA TYR A 81 -28.77 4.56 12.44
C TYR A 81 -27.39 4.50 11.83
N GLY A 82 -26.51 5.42 12.22
CA GLY A 82 -25.13 5.30 11.78
C GLY A 82 -24.16 6.09 12.62
N LEU A 83 -22.90 5.65 12.58
CA LEU A 83 -21.78 6.29 13.21
C LEU A 83 -20.52 6.13 12.36
N PHE A 84 -19.57 7.02 12.58
CA PHE A 84 -18.17 6.78 12.23
C PHE A 84 -17.27 7.04 13.44
N GLN A 85 -16.11 6.41 13.44
CA GLN A 85 -15.06 6.72 14.38
C GLN A 85 -13.68 6.64 13.72
N CYS A 86 -12.86 7.67 13.90
CA CYS A 86 -11.48 7.70 13.47
C CYS A 86 -10.56 7.16 14.57
N ARG A 87 -9.38 6.67 14.16
CA ARG A 87 -8.37 6.20 15.09
C ARG A 87 -7.86 7.35 15.98
N GLY A 88 -7.57 7.07 17.25
CA GLY A 88 -7.31 8.14 18.23
C GLY A 88 -6.07 9.00 17.94
N ASP A 89 -5.15 8.50 17.12
CA ASP A 89 -3.84 9.08 16.78
C ASP A 89 -3.77 9.67 15.35
N VAL A 90 -4.89 9.77 14.61
CA VAL A 90 -4.91 10.39 13.28
C VAL A 90 -5.29 11.87 13.35
N THR A 91 -4.85 12.65 12.35
CA THR A 91 -5.23 14.07 12.22
C THR A 91 -6.68 14.22 11.79
N THR A 92 -7.26 15.40 12.04
CA THR A 92 -8.61 15.75 11.56
C THR A 92 -8.74 15.62 10.05
N THR A 93 -7.71 15.98 9.27
CA THR A 93 -7.71 15.82 7.81
C THR A 93 -7.73 14.35 7.41
N THR A 94 -6.83 13.53 7.97
CA THR A 94 -6.79 12.07 7.70
C THR A 94 -8.13 11.41 8.06
N CYS A 95 -8.73 11.82 9.18
CA CYS A 95 -10.04 11.36 9.60
C CYS A 95 -11.12 11.73 8.59
N GLN A 96 -11.16 12.98 8.12
CA GLN A 96 -12.13 13.43 7.12
C GLN A 96 -11.98 12.69 5.80
N ASP A 97 -10.75 12.54 5.31
CA ASP A 97 -10.46 11.83 4.06
C ASP A 97 -10.89 10.36 4.15
N CYS A 98 -10.60 9.69 5.28
CA CYS A 98 -11.03 8.32 5.51
C CYS A 98 -12.55 8.18 5.56
N VAL A 99 -13.24 9.09 6.26
CA VAL A 99 -14.71 9.07 6.40
C VAL A 99 -15.40 9.34 5.06
N ASP A 100 -14.86 10.23 4.23
CA ASP A 100 -15.37 10.51 2.88
C ASP A 100 -15.26 9.28 1.97
N PHE A 101 -14.07 8.69 1.94
CA PHE A 101 -13.83 7.45 1.20
C PHE A 101 -14.75 6.32 1.69
N ALA A 102 -14.79 6.08 3.00
CA ALA A 102 -15.58 5.00 3.59
C ALA A 102 -17.09 5.20 3.37
N SER A 103 -17.59 6.44 3.36
CA SER A 103 -19.00 6.73 3.11
C SER A 103 -19.44 6.33 1.70
N THR A 104 -18.56 6.49 0.71
CA THR A 104 -18.81 6.05 -0.66
C THR A 104 -18.66 4.54 -0.79
N ASP A 105 -17.54 4.00 -0.31
CA ASP A 105 -17.17 2.59 -0.46
C ASP A 105 -18.10 1.64 0.30
N ALA A 106 -18.67 2.10 1.43
CA ALA A 106 -19.69 1.37 2.20
C ALA A 106 -20.84 0.85 1.32
N THR A 107 -21.35 1.69 0.41
CA THR A 107 -22.45 1.34 -0.49
C THR A 107 -22.01 0.54 -1.72
N GLN A 108 -20.73 0.58 -2.07
CA GLN A 108 -20.19 -0.25 -3.15
C GLN A 108 -20.00 -1.70 -2.70
N ARG A 109 -19.57 -1.88 -1.44
CA ARG A 109 -19.34 -3.19 -0.85
C ARG A 109 -20.60 -3.86 -0.31
N CYS A 110 -21.55 -3.06 0.20
CA CYS A 110 -22.85 -3.52 0.67
C CYS A 110 -23.98 -2.80 -0.12
N PRO A 111 -24.31 -3.24 -1.36
CA PRO A 111 -25.15 -2.47 -2.28
C PRO A 111 -26.62 -2.34 -1.88
N ASP A 112 -27.14 -3.34 -1.18
CA ASP A 112 -28.56 -3.47 -0.85
C ASP A 112 -28.82 -3.89 0.60
N GLN A 113 -27.77 -4.06 1.42
CA GLN A 113 -27.90 -4.44 2.83
C GLN A 113 -28.25 -3.22 3.69
N LYS A 114 -29.20 -3.42 4.60
CA LYS A 114 -29.68 -2.45 5.58
C LYS A 114 -28.71 -2.19 6.72
N GLY A 115 -27.60 -2.90 6.77
CA GLY A 115 -26.56 -2.64 7.74
C GLY A 115 -25.20 -2.99 7.19
N ASN A 116 -24.20 -2.27 7.65
CA ASN A 116 -22.82 -2.61 7.40
C ASN A 116 -21.95 -2.20 8.58
N VAL A 117 -20.75 -2.75 8.60
CA VAL A 117 -19.61 -2.15 9.27
C VAL A 117 -18.41 -2.31 8.36
N ILE A 118 -17.69 -1.21 8.13
CA ILE A 118 -16.50 -1.17 7.29
C ILE A 118 -15.35 -0.59 8.11
N TRP A 119 -14.20 -1.27 8.06
CA TRP A 119 -13.00 -0.90 8.78
C TRP A 119 -11.88 -0.54 7.81
N TYR A 120 -11.27 0.60 8.09
CA TYR A 120 -9.99 1.05 7.60
C TYR A 120 -9.00 1.08 8.77
N ASP A 121 -7.71 1.29 8.48
CA ASP A 121 -6.74 1.52 9.55
C ASP A 121 -6.96 2.87 10.24
N GLU A 122 -7.46 3.86 9.50
CA GLU A 122 -7.62 5.24 9.95
C GLU A 122 -9.02 5.52 10.52
N CYS A 123 -10.05 4.79 10.10
CA CYS A 123 -11.42 4.98 10.57
C CYS A 123 -12.30 3.72 10.42
N LEU A 124 -13.44 3.71 11.10
CA LEU A 124 -14.54 2.77 10.89
C LEU A 124 -15.84 3.53 10.62
N LEU A 125 -16.74 2.91 9.86
CA LEU A 125 -18.09 3.40 9.60
C LEU A 125 -19.07 2.25 9.77
N HIS A 126 -20.18 2.50 10.45
CA HIS A 126 -21.24 1.52 10.71
C HIS A 126 -22.60 2.18 10.48
N TYR A 127 -23.45 1.58 9.66
CA TYR A 127 -24.88 1.90 9.61
C TYR A 127 -25.75 0.66 9.82
N SER A 128 -26.98 0.85 10.30
CA SER A 128 -27.95 -0.22 10.54
C SER A 128 -29.40 0.27 10.48
N ASP A 129 -30.35 -0.63 10.23
CA ASP A 129 -31.79 -0.38 10.39
C ASP A 129 -32.29 -0.56 11.83
N SER A 130 -31.43 -1.07 12.72
CA SER A 130 -31.67 -1.12 14.16
C SER A 130 -30.73 -0.19 14.91
N SER A 131 -31.04 0.13 16.17
CA SER A 131 -30.10 0.85 17.02
C SER A 131 -28.77 0.07 17.09
N ILE A 132 -27.68 0.80 16.85
CA ILE A 132 -26.31 0.29 16.99
C ILE A 132 -26.02 0.29 18.50
N MET A 133 -26.54 -0.70 19.20
CA MET A 133 -26.15 -1.00 20.58
C MET A 133 -25.11 -2.11 20.55
N TYR A 134 -24.36 -2.27 21.66
CA TYR A 134 -23.48 -3.43 21.86
C TYR A 134 -24.31 -4.73 21.80
N THR A 135 -24.45 -5.27 20.59
CA THR A 135 -24.91 -6.62 20.36
C THR A 135 -23.69 -7.51 20.53
N SER A 136 -23.60 -8.15 21.70
CA SER A 136 -22.63 -9.18 22.05
C SER A 136 -22.74 -10.46 21.17
N GLY A 137 -23.24 -10.34 19.94
CA GLY A 137 -23.80 -11.43 19.15
C GLY A 137 -23.46 -11.40 17.66
N LEU A 138 -22.55 -10.53 17.20
CA LEU A 138 -21.88 -10.78 15.92
C LEU A 138 -20.74 -11.77 16.18
N ASN A 139 -21.11 -13.05 16.30
CA ASN A 139 -20.24 -14.21 16.46
C ASN A 139 -19.23 -14.43 15.32
N ASN A 140 -19.13 -13.50 14.37
CA ASN A 140 -18.20 -13.51 13.25
C ASN A 140 -17.26 -12.30 13.36
N SER A 141 -16.60 -12.14 14.52
CA SER A 141 -15.52 -11.16 14.67
C SER A 141 -14.35 -11.57 13.77
N PRO A 142 -14.05 -10.85 12.68
CA PRO A 142 -12.99 -11.28 11.79
C PRO A 142 -11.66 -11.16 12.51
N LEU A 143 -10.95 -12.29 12.54
CA LEU A 143 -9.60 -12.39 13.07
C LEU A 143 -8.62 -12.42 11.91
N MET A 144 -7.70 -11.46 11.89
CA MET A 144 -6.63 -11.40 10.91
C MET A 144 -5.32 -11.68 11.64
N MET A 145 -4.57 -12.67 11.18
CA MET A 145 -3.34 -13.10 11.85
C MET A 145 -2.18 -13.11 10.87
N ASN A 146 -1.00 -12.79 11.37
CA ASN A 146 0.23 -13.10 10.65
C ASN A 146 0.43 -14.62 10.67
N GLU A 147 0.75 -15.23 9.53
CA GLU A 147 0.98 -16.68 9.45
C GLU A 147 2.26 -17.11 10.18
N THR A 148 3.19 -16.19 10.41
CA THR A 148 4.47 -16.47 11.06
C THR A 148 4.28 -16.70 12.56
N GLU A 149 4.83 -17.82 13.04
CA GLU A 149 4.79 -18.21 14.45
C GLU A 149 5.91 -17.57 15.26
N VAL A 150 5.63 -17.37 16.54
CA VAL A 150 6.65 -16.97 17.51
C VAL A 150 7.50 -18.19 17.82
N THR A 151 8.77 -18.15 17.44
CA THR A 151 9.73 -19.26 17.66
C THR A 151 10.59 -19.08 18.90
N VAL A 152 10.75 -17.84 19.38
CA VAL A 152 11.64 -17.50 20.51
C VAL A 152 10.80 -17.15 21.74
N GLU A 153 10.94 -17.97 22.80
CA GLU A 153 10.23 -17.84 24.08
C GLU A 153 8.72 -17.53 23.97
N PRO A 154 7.91 -18.42 23.35
CA PRO A 154 6.49 -18.16 23.08
C PRO A 154 5.66 -17.82 24.32
N SER A 155 5.97 -18.45 25.46
CA SER A 155 5.28 -18.18 26.73
C SER A 155 5.54 -16.77 27.26
N ARG A 156 6.77 -16.26 27.13
CA ARG A 156 7.14 -14.90 27.56
C ARG A 156 6.51 -13.86 26.64
N PHE A 157 6.51 -14.12 25.33
CA PHE A 157 5.80 -13.30 24.35
C PHE A 157 4.30 -13.22 24.66
N HIS A 158 3.67 -14.36 24.93
CA HIS A 158 2.25 -14.43 25.28
C HIS A 158 1.90 -13.61 26.54
N GLN A 159 2.69 -13.76 27.60
CA GLN A 159 2.48 -13.00 28.84
C GLN A 159 2.61 -11.49 28.59
N LEU A 160 3.66 -11.07 27.89
CA LEU A 160 3.88 -9.66 27.55
C LEU A 160 2.74 -9.10 26.69
N LEU A 161 2.26 -9.86 25.68
CA LEU A 161 1.15 -9.44 24.82
C LEU A 161 -0.11 -9.20 25.65
N LEU A 162 -0.51 -10.16 26.49
CA LEU A 162 -1.72 -10.02 27.30
C LEU A 162 -1.61 -8.87 28.30
N GLU A 163 -0.47 -8.72 28.97
CA GLU A 163 -0.21 -7.63 29.92
C GLU A 163 -0.37 -6.26 29.24
N LEU A 164 0.35 -6.01 28.14
CA LEU A 164 0.28 -4.75 27.40
C LEU A 164 -1.14 -4.46 26.90
N MET A 165 -1.82 -5.46 26.35
CA MET A 165 -3.15 -5.25 25.77
C MET A 165 -4.22 -5.00 26.84
N HIS A 166 -4.15 -5.68 27.99
CA HIS A 166 -5.08 -5.42 29.12
C HIS A 166 -4.84 -4.06 29.77
N GLU A 167 -3.58 -3.62 29.90
CA GLU A 167 -3.28 -2.26 30.35
C GLU A 167 -3.81 -1.20 29.37
N ALA A 168 -3.58 -1.40 28.07
CA ALA A 168 -4.12 -0.54 27.03
C ALA A 168 -5.65 -0.48 27.12
N ALA A 169 -6.32 -1.62 27.31
CA ALA A 169 -7.77 -1.68 27.42
C ALA A 169 -8.30 -0.92 28.64
N THR A 170 -7.61 -1.03 29.78
CA THR A 170 -7.95 -0.28 31.00
C THR A 170 -7.85 1.23 30.77
N GLN A 171 -6.79 1.69 30.09
CA GLN A 171 -6.64 3.11 29.76
C GLN A 171 -7.72 3.56 28.75
N ALA A 172 -7.86 2.84 27.63
CA ALA A 172 -8.81 3.16 26.57
C ALA A 172 -10.25 3.24 27.11
N ALA A 173 -10.63 2.37 28.04
CA ALA A 173 -11.95 2.38 28.66
C ALA A 173 -12.26 3.68 29.41
N THR A 174 -11.27 4.49 29.79
CA THR A 174 -11.48 5.79 30.47
C THR A 174 -11.08 7.00 29.62
N ASP A 175 -10.38 6.77 28.51
CA ASP A 175 -9.92 7.83 27.62
C ASP A 175 -11.11 8.43 26.84
N PRO A 176 -11.21 9.77 26.69
CA PRO A 176 -12.28 10.40 25.92
C PRO A 176 -12.37 9.96 24.45
N LYS A 177 -11.24 9.59 23.83
CA LYS A 177 -11.19 9.04 22.46
C LYS A 177 -11.43 7.53 22.45
N ARG A 178 -11.56 6.89 23.62
CA ARG A 178 -11.70 5.44 23.80
C ARG A 178 -10.55 4.63 23.18
N PHE A 179 -9.36 5.21 23.20
CA PHE A 179 -8.20 4.74 22.45
C PHE A 179 -6.98 4.64 23.37
N ALA A 180 -6.17 3.59 23.19
CA ALA A 180 -4.87 3.51 23.84
C ALA A 180 -3.88 2.65 23.06
N THR A 181 -2.61 2.96 23.23
CA THR A 181 -1.49 2.21 22.67
C THR A 181 -0.49 1.82 23.77
N ARG A 182 0.24 0.75 23.53
CA ARG A 182 1.30 0.26 24.40
C ARG A 182 2.46 -0.28 23.57
N LYS A 183 3.66 -0.16 24.14
CA LYS A 183 4.90 -0.65 23.57
C LYS A 183 5.66 -1.40 24.66
N GLY A 184 6.11 -2.61 24.35
CA GLY A 184 6.95 -3.39 25.25
C GLY A 184 8.15 -3.98 24.52
N ASN A 185 9.23 -4.20 25.27
CA ASN A 185 10.43 -4.82 24.71
C ASN A 185 10.21 -6.33 24.63
N SER A 186 10.03 -6.85 23.42
CA SER A 186 9.93 -8.29 23.18
C SER A 186 11.31 -8.96 23.25
N THR A 187 11.29 -10.28 23.34
CA THR A 187 12.44 -11.19 23.35
C THR A 187 13.14 -11.26 21.99
N THR A 188 12.42 -10.91 20.92
CA THR A 188 12.80 -11.07 19.50
C THR A 188 13.66 -9.95 18.93
N SER A 189 14.37 -9.17 19.78
CA SER A 189 15.09 -7.92 19.41
C SER A 189 14.22 -6.80 18.81
N GLN A 190 12.93 -7.06 18.56
CA GLN A 190 11.96 -6.11 18.01
C GLN A 190 10.95 -5.73 19.11
N PRO A 191 10.58 -4.46 19.26
CA PRO A 191 9.52 -4.06 20.19
C PRO A 191 8.15 -4.61 19.75
N LEU A 192 7.32 -4.97 20.73
CA LEU A 192 5.93 -5.34 20.54
C LEU A 192 5.06 -4.09 20.68
N TYR A 193 4.23 -3.82 19.68
CA TYR A 193 3.31 -2.69 19.63
C TYR A 193 1.88 -3.19 19.73
N GLY A 194 1.09 -2.59 20.63
CA GLY A 194 -0.30 -2.93 20.87
C GLY A 194 -1.19 -1.69 20.79
N LEU A 195 -2.38 -1.85 20.22
CA LEU A 195 -3.39 -0.79 20.09
C LEU A 195 -4.76 -1.39 20.32
N VAL A 196 -5.57 -0.68 21.09
CA VAL A 196 -6.97 -1.05 21.33
C VAL A 196 -7.85 0.19 21.24
N GLN A 197 -9.07 0.03 20.72
CA GLN A 197 -10.02 1.13 20.65
C GLN A 197 -11.45 0.61 20.67
N CYS A 198 -12.34 1.32 21.36
CA CYS A 198 -13.79 1.09 21.32
C CYS A 198 -14.53 2.34 20.82
N THR A 199 -15.78 2.18 20.39
CA THR A 199 -16.60 3.30 19.94
C THR A 199 -17.02 4.20 21.11
N GLN A 200 -17.06 5.51 20.85
CA GLN A 200 -17.27 6.52 21.90
C GLN A 200 -18.69 6.52 22.48
N ASP A 201 -19.66 5.89 21.82
CA ASP A 201 -21.02 5.67 22.33
C ASP A 201 -21.08 4.66 23.49
N LEU A 202 -20.07 3.81 23.65
CA LEU A 202 -20.04 2.81 24.72
C LEU A 202 -19.81 3.46 26.08
N SER A 203 -20.44 2.88 27.11
CA SER A 203 -20.08 3.15 28.50
C SER A 203 -18.66 2.65 28.81
N THR A 204 -18.04 3.14 29.88
CA THR A 204 -16.72 2.66 30.31
C THR A 204 -16.70 1.16 30.58
N SER A 205 -17.76 0.61 31.19
CA SER A 205 -17.89 -0.83 31.45
C SER A 205 -18.08 -1.64 30.17
N ASP A 206 -18.90 -1.15 29.23
CA ASP A 206 -19.13 -1.85 27.96
C ASP A 206 -17.89 -1.81 27.06
N CYS A 207 -17.19 -0.68 27.04
CA CYS A 207 -15.91 -0.56 26.37
C CYS A 207 -14.89 -1.57 26.93
N SER A 208 -14.73 -1.62 28.25
CA SER A 208 -13.80 -2.56 28.89
C SER A 208 -14.14 -4.02 28.56
N ARG A 209 -15.43 -4.39 28.65
CA ARG A 209 -15.91 -5.73 28.29
C ARG A 209 -15.63 -6.06 26.82
N CYS A 210 -15.95 -5.14 25.90
CA CYS A 210 -15.71 -5.34 24.48
C CYS A 210 -14.21 -5.52 24.18
N LEU A 211 -13.35 -4.66 24.75
CA LEU A 211 -11.91 -4.75 24.54
C LEU A 211 -11.32 -6.05 25.11
N GLN A 212 -11.80 -6.51 26.27
CA GLN A 212 -11.40 -7.80 26.82
C GLN A 212 -11.79 -8.97 25.91
N GLU A 213 -13.00 -8.94 25.34
CA GLU A 213 -13.46 -9.92 24.35
C GLU A 213 -12.58 -9.89 23.09
N SER A 214 -12.28 -8.70 22.56
CA SER A 214 -11.41 -8.54 21.40
C SER A 214 -10.01 -9.10 21.66
N ILE A 215 -9.44 -8.84 22.83
CA ILE A 215 -8.12 -9.34 23.25
C ILE A 215 -8.14 -10.86 23.41
N ALA A 216 -9.20 -11.43 23.98
CA ALA A 216 -9.32 -12.88 24.16
C ALA A 216 -9.34 -13.65 22.83
N ASN A 217 -9.80 -13.01 21.74
CA ASN A 217 -9.78 -13.58 20.40
C ASN A 217 -8.39 -13.56 19.73
N LEU A 218 -7.43 -12.77 20.23
CA LEU A 218 -6.08 -12.69 19.64
C LEU A 218 -5.32 -14.00 19.88
N GLN A 219 -4.79 -14.62 18.82
CA GLN A 219 -3.91 -15.78 18.99
C GLN A 219 -2.50 -15.30 19.34
N SER A 220 -2.02 -15.66 20.52
CA SER A 220 -0.71 -15.26 21.03
C SER A 220 0.50 -16.00 20.44
N GLY A 221 0.25 -17.07 19.66
CA GLY A 221 1.30 -17.85 18.99
C GLY A 221 1.84 -17.21 17.70
N ARG A 222 1.28 -16.07 17.27
CA ARG A 222 1.68 -15.37 16.03
C ARG A 222 2.42 -14.08 16.35
N ILE A 223 3.18 -13.58 15.38
CA ILE A 223 3.95 -12.33 15.55
C ILE A 223 3.12 -11.05 15.30
N GLY A 224 1.86 -11.20 14.88
CA GLY A 224 0.95 -10.10 14.62
C GLY A 224 -0.48 -10.60 14.52
N GLY A 225 -1.43 -9.79 14.96
CA GLY A 225 -2.84 -10.17 14.97
C GLY A 225 -3.77 -8.99 15.20
N ARG A 226 -4.96 -9.07 14.59
CA ARG A 226 -6.04 -8.11 14.72
C ARG A 226 -7.36 -8.84 14.94
N SER A 227 -8.08 -8.41 15.96
CA SER A 227 -9.42 -8.89 16.29
C SER A 227 -10.40 -7.73 16.14
N LEU A 228 -11.35 -7.87 15.22
CA LEU A 228 -12.35 -6.85 14.91
C LEU A 228 -13.71 -7.23 15.51
N ILE A 229 -14.26 -6.35 16.33
CA ILE A 229 -15.66 -6.40 16.79
C ILE A 229 -16.33 -5.10 16.33
N SER A 230 -17.63 -5.11 16.05
CA SER A 230 -18.35 -3.94 15.51
C SER A 230 -18.18 -2.64 16.31
N ASN A 231 -17.96 -2.74 17.62
CA ASN A 231 -17.83 -1.59 18.52
C ASN A 231 -16.45 -1.48 19.18
N CYS A 232 -15.53 -2.41 18.92
CA CYS A 232 -14.17 -2.33 19.43
C CYS A 232 -13.22 -3.25 18.68
N TYR A 233 -11.93 -2.97 18.75
CA TYR A 233 -10.93 -3.85 18.16
C TYR A 233 -9.61 -3.78 18.92
N SER A 234 -8.78 -4.79 18.66
CA SER A 234 -7.43 -4.90 19.18
C SER A 234 -6.49 -5.31 18.04
N ARG A 235 -5.28 -4.74 18.04
CA ARG A 235 -4.23 -5.05 17.08
C ARG A 235 -2.87 -5.06 17.78
N TYR A 236 -2.05 -6.04 17.45
CA TYR A 236 -0.64 -6.07 17.84
C TYR A 236 0.25 -6.44 16.66
N GLU A 237 1.47 -5.89 16.65
CA GLU A 237 2.48 -6.12 15.61
C GLU A 237 3.90 -5.94 16.19
N LEU A 238 4.91 -6.43 15.46
CA LEU A 238 6.34 -6.19 15.77
C LEU A 238 6.93 -4.94 15.08
N TYR A 239 6.10 -4.17 14.36
CA TYR A 239 6.45 -2.89 13.74
C TYR A 239 5.51 -1.78 14.22
N LEU A 240 5.96 -0.53 14.17
CA LEU A 240 5.14 0.60 14.55
C LEU A 240 4.06 0.87 13.48
N PHE A 241 2.79 0.91 13.89
CA PHE A 241 1.64 1.16 13.01
C PHE A 241 0.71 2.29 13.49
N TYR A 242 1.14 3.02 14.53
CA TYR A 242 0.42 4.15 15.11
C TYR A 242 1.39 5.32 15.36
N ASN A 243 0.86 6.53 15.55
CA ASN A 243 1.65 7.74 15.70
C ASN A 243 2.01 8.02 17.17
N GLU A 244 3.22 7.63 17.59
CA GLU A 244 3.71 7.82 18.97
C GLU A 244 3.62 9.29 19.44
N SER A 245 3.77 10.27 18.54
CA SER A 245 3.72 11.69 18.88
C SER A 245 2.33 12.19 19.28
N MET A 246 1.26 11.53 18.80
CA MET A 246 -0.13 11.89 19.11
C MET A 246 -0.71 11.06 20.27
N THR A 247 0.02 10.05 20.73
CA THR A 247 -0.39 9.14 21.82
C THR A 247 0.23 9.46 23.18
N ALA A 248 1.12 10.46 23.27
CA ALA A 248 1.87 10.77 24.48
C ALA A 248 0.99 11.40 25.58
N SER A 249 0.35 10.55 26.39
CA SER A 249 -0.28 10.92 27.67
C SER A 249 0.21 10.08 28.86
N LEU A 250 1.19 9.18 28.68
CA LEU A 250 1.78 8.47 29.82
C LEU A 250 2.66 9.41 30.67
N PRO A 251 2.50 9.44 32.00
CA PRO A 251 3.41 10.15 32.89
C PRO A 251 4.81 9.52 32.78
N PRO A 252 5.89 10.32 32.84
CA PRO A 252 7.25 9.80 32.80
C PRO A 252 7.49 8.85 33.99
N PRO A 253 8.31 7.79 33.81
CA PRO A 253 8.73 6.96 34.94
C PRO A 253 9.43 7.82 36.00
N PRO A 254 9.32 7.47 37.30
CA PRO A 254 9.89 8.26 38.39
C PRO A 254 11.39 8.48 38.17
N PRO A 255 11.90 9.72 38.29
CA PRO A 255 13.30 10.00 38.04
C PRO A 255 14.17 9.30 39.08
N SER A 256 15.05 8.40 38.62
CA SER A 256 16.19 7.95 39.41
C SER A 256 17.04 9.17 39.77
N SER A 257 17.21 9.38 41.07
CA SER A 257 18.00 10.46 41.66
C SER A 257 19.45 10.42 41.17
N LEU A 258 19.80 11.35 40.28
CA LEU A 258 21.19 11.71 40.01
C LEU A 258 21.34 13.22 40.17
N THR A 259 22.00 13.58 41.26
CA THR A 259 22.38 14.92 41.67
C THR A 259 23.15 15.61 40.55
N ARG A 260 22.64 16.75 40.06
CA ARG A 260 23.37 17.67 39.16
C ARG A 260 23.69 18.96 39.91
N PRO A 261 24.93 19.48 39.87
CA PRO A 261 25.26 20.74 40.53
C PRO A 261 24.67 21.93 39.76
N GLU A 262 24.17 22.91 40.52
CA GLU A 262 23.87 24.26 40.03
C GLU A 262 25.12 24.91 39.43
N GLY A 263 24.99 25.37 38.18
CA GLY A 263 25.93 26.29 37.55
C GLY A 263 25.13 27.30 36.74
N LYS A 264 24.89 28.48 37.33
CA LYS A 264 24.36 29.64 36.60
C LYS A 264 25.50 30.26 35.80
N SER A 265 25.39 30.27 34.48
CA SER A 265 26.14 31.20 33.63
C SER A 265 25.15 32.00 32.80
N GLU A 266 24.87 33.23 33.21
CA GLU A 266 24.21 34.21 32.34
C GLU A 266 25.16 34.55 31.19
N VAL A 267 24.74 34.23 29.96
CA VAL A 267 25.45 34.63 28.75
C VAL A 267 25.10 36.09 28.47
N SER A 268 26.11 36.97 28.56
CA SER A 268 25.99 38.41 28.29
C SER A 268 25.41 38.68 26.90
N SER A 269 24.45 39.60 26.80
CA SER A 269 23.81 40.05 25.54
C SER A 269 24.79 40.45 24.43
N SER A 270 26.04 40.77 24.79
CA SER A 270 27.10 41.08 23.83
C SER A 270 27.55 39.87 23.00
N ILE A 271 27.47 38.65 23.55
CA ILE A 271 27.80 37.39 22.84
C ILE A 271 26.70 37.03 21.85
N ILE A 272 25.43 37.28 22.20
CA ILE A 272 24.27 37.03 21.33
C ILE A 272 24.32 37.93 20.10
N ILE A 273 24.67 39.22 20.27
CA ILE A 273 24.79 40.17 19.14
C ILE A 273 25.91 39.75 18.18
N ALA A 274 27.04 39.24 18.69
CA ALA A 274 28.14 38.77 17.86
C ALA A 274 27.76 37.51 17.04
N ILE A 275 27.03 36.57 17.64
CA ILE A 275 26.57 35.36 16.96
C ILE A 275 25.55 35.70 15.87
N VAL A 276 24.61 36.62 16.14
CA VAL A 276 23.60 37.07 15.16
C VAL A 276 24.26 37.82 14.00
N ALA A 277 25.28 38.64 14.26
CA ALA A 277 26.05 39.30 13.21
C ALA A 277 26.82 38.30 12.32
N ALA A 278 27.40 37.26 12.92
CA ALA A 278 28.10 36.21 12.16
C ALA A 278 27.14 35.39 11.28
N ILE A 279 25.95 35.04 11.80
CA ILE A 279 24.95 34.27 11.05
C ILE A 279 24.37 35.09 9.89
N THR A 280 24.11 36.38 10.10
CA THR A 280 23.59 37.25 9.03
C THR A 280 24.61 37.44 7.91
N VAL A 281 25.90 37.62 8.23
CA VAL A 281 26.97 37.70 7.23
C VAL A 281 27.14 36.38 6.47
N SER A 282 27.12 35.23 7.15
CA SER A 282 27.17 33.91 6.51
C SER A 282 25.97 33.65 5.60
N GLY A 283 24.77 34.06 6.01
CA GLY A 283 23.56 33.95 5.20
C GLY A 283 23.65 34.77 3.91
N VAL A 284 24.11 36.02 4.01
CA VAL A 284 24.26 36.90 2.84
C VAL A 284 25.31 36.38 1.87
N LEU A 285 26.45 35.88 2.37
CA LEU A 285 27.49 35.29 1.53
C LEU A 285 27.04 33.98 0.87
N SER A 286 26.25 33.18 1.57
CA SER A 286 25.68 31.93 1.02
C SER A 286 24.66 32.23 -0.08
N VAL A 287 23.79 33.23 0.11
CA VAL A 287 22.83 33.68 -0.92
C VAL A 287 23.56 34.29 -2.10
N ALA A 288 24.57 35.14 -1.88
CA ALA A 288 25.37 35.71 -2.96
C ALA A 288 26.13 34.63 -3.75
N GLY A 289 26.71 33.64 -3.06
CA GLY A 289 27.35 32.48 -3.66
C GLY A 289 26.36 31.63 -4.46
N TYR A 290 25.18 31.36 -3.90
CA TYR A 290 24.11 30.64 -4.59
C TYR A 290 23.60 31.39 -5.83
N CYS A 291 23.40 32.71 -5.74
CA CYS A 291 23.05 33.56 -6.87
C CYS A 291 24.15 33.60 -7.95
N PHE A 292 25.42 33.56 -7.56
CA PHE A 292 26.54 33.52 -8.48
C PHE A 292 26.67 32.15 -9.19
N LEU A 293 26.48 31.06 -8.45
CA LEU A 293 26.49 29.69 -8.99
C LEU A 293 25.31 29.42 -9.92
N THR A 294 24.12 29.90 -9.58
CA THR A 294 22.92 29.80 -10.44
C THR A 294 23.03 30.69 -11.69
N ARG A 295 23.66 31.87 -11.60
CA ARG A 295 24.00 32.67 -12.79
C ARG A 295 25.04 31.99 -13.69
N ARG A 296 25.98 31.24 -13.10
CA ARG A 296 26.98 30.45 -13.85
C ARG A 296 26.36 29.21 -14.51
N SER A 297 25.38 28.56 -13.88
CA SER A 297 24.69 27.40 -14.47
C SER A 297 23.72 27.79 -15.60
N ARG A 298 23.08 28.97 -15.52
CA ARG A 298 22.24 29.50 -16.61
C ARG A 298 23.01 29.73 -17.92
N LYS A 299 24.30 30.10 -17.85
CA LYS A 299 25.16 30.16 -19.04
C LYS A 299 25.49 28.78 -19.64
N LYS A 300 25.38 27.71 -18.85
CA LYS A 300 25.61 26.32 -19.29
C LYS A 300 24.31 25.67 -19.82
N TYR A 301 23.16 26.05 -19.26
CA TYR A 301 21.84 25.51 -19.62
C TYR A 301 21.37 25.99 -21.01
N ASN A 302 21.63 27.24 -21.36
CA ASN A 302 21.26 27.80 -22.67
C ASN A 302 21.99 27.12 -23.85
N THR A 303 23.14 26.47 -23.61
CA THR A 303 23.88 25.71 -24.62
C THR A 303 23.36 24.28 -24.79
N ILE A 304 22.66 23.74 -23.78
CA ILE A 304 22.13 22.36 -23.78
C ILE A 304 20.67 22.33 -24.26
N GLN A 305 19.94 23.45 -24.11
CA GLN A 305 18.53 23.57 -24.53
C GLN A 305 18.33 23.58 -26.06
N GLU A 306 19.36 23.89 -26.85
CA GLU A 306 19.30 23.81 -28.32
C GLU A 306 19.46 22.37 -28.84
N GLU A 307 19.96 21.44 -28.02
CA GLU A 307 20.17 20.03 -28.38
C GLU A 307 19.01 19.12 -27.92
N ILE A 308 18.28 19.52 -26.86
CA ILE A 308 17.20 18.74 -26.23
C ILE A 308 15.80 19.00 -26.85
N ALA A 309 15.63 20.04 -27.66
CA ALA A 309 14.34 20.34 -28.30
C ALA A 309 13.88 19.29 -29.35
N GLY A 310 14.66 18.23 -29.59
CA GLY A 310 14.39 17.19 -30.59
C GLY A 310 13.73 15.90 -30.09
N ILE A 311 13.65 15.63 -28.79
CA ILE A 311 13.10 14.35 -28.29
C ILE A 311 12.22 14.63 -27.07
N GLY A 312 10.91 14.68 -27.29
CA GLY A 312 9.91 14.78 -26.22
C GLY A 312 9.55 13.41 -25.65
N ILE A 313 9.45 13.33 -24.33
CA ILE A 313 8.42 12.64 -23.53
C ILE A 313 8.69 13.00 -22.05
N THR A 314 7.69 13.54 -21.36
CA THR A 314 7.76 14.01 -19.97
C THR A 314 7.10 13.02 -19.00
N THR A 315 7.80 12.76 -17.91
CA THR A 315 7.33 12.40 -16.54
C THR A 315 6.70 11.04 -16.27
N VAL A 316 7.53 10.09 -15.81
CA VAL A 316 7.35 9.31 -14.57
C VAL A 316 8.75 9.14 -13.99
N GLU A 317 8.95 9.32 -12.68
CA GLU A 317 10.23 9.05 -12.01
C GLU A 317 10.49 7.53 -12.00
N SER A 318 10.81 7.00 -13.17
CA SER A 318 11.33 5.65 -13.36
C SER A 318 12.78 5.68 -12.90
N LEU A 319 13.18 4.71 -12.06
CA LEU A 319 14.58 4.31 -11.93
C LEU A 319 15.06 3.83 -13.32
N GLN A 320 15.37 4.79 -14.18
CA GLN A 320 15.99 4.55 -15.46
C GLN A 320 17.45 4.19 -15.14
N PHE A 321 17.72 2.89 -15.08
CA PHE A 321 19.10 2.42 -15.09
C PHE A 321 19.72 2.84 -16.41
N ASP A 322 20.86 3.51 -16.36
CA ASP A 322 21.65 3.78 -17.55
C ASP A 322 21.98 2.47 -18.26
N PHE A 323 22.04 2.49 -19.60
CA PHE A 323 22.37 1.31 -20.38
C PHE A 323 23.73 0.73 -19.97
N GLY A 324 24.68 1.57 -19.56
CA GLY A 324 25.95 1.14 -18.99
C GLY A 324 25.80 0.41 -17.66
N THR A 325 24.85 0.81 -16.81
CA THR A 325 24.51 0.11 -15.56
C THR A 325 23.91 -1.26 -15.82
N ILE A 326 22.96 -1.34 -16.76
CA ILE A 326 22.38 -2.63 -17.18
C ILE A 326 23.47 -3.52 -17.79
N GLN A 327 24.32 -2.96 -18.65
CA GLN A 327 25.42 -3.67 -19.29
C GLN A 327 26.46 -4.18 -18.29
N ALA A 328 26.76 -3.43 -17.23
CA ALA A 328 27.63 -3.87 -16.16
C ALA A 328 26.97 -4.96 -15.30
N ALA A 329 25.71 -4.76 -14.90
CA ALA A 329 24.96 -5.69 -14.07
C ALA A 329 24.69 -7.04 -14.75
N THR A 330 24.45 -7.05 -16.06
CA THR A 330 24.25 -8.28 -16.84
C THR A 330 25.57 -8.86 -17.38
N ASN A 331 26.71 -8.23 -17.08
CA ASN A 331 28.02 -8.53 -17.67
C ASN A 331 27.94 -8.67 -19.20
N ARG A 332 27.38 -7.66 -19.88
CA ARG A 332 27.11 -7.65 -21.33
C ARG A 332 26.27 -8.83 -21.81
N PHE A 333 25.37 -9.34 -20.96
CA PHE A 333 24.66 -10.60 -21.21
C PHE A 333 25.63 -11.73 -21.55
N SER A 334 26.67 -11.90 -20.73
CA SER A 334 27.68 -12.96 -20.92
C SER A 334 27.00 -14.32 -21.12
N THR A 335 27.54 -15.09 -22.07
CA THR A 335 27.11 -16.46 -22.37
C THR A 335 27.16 -17.40 -21.17
N ASP A 336 27.92 -17.07 -20.12
CA ASP A 336 28.01 -17.85 -18.89
C ASP A 336 26.70 -17.84 -18.07
N ASN A 337 25.80 -16.89 -18.36
CA ASN A 337 24.48 -16.77 -17.74
C ASN A 337 23.32 -17.23 -18.65
N LYS A 338 23.66 -17.73 -19.84
CA LYS A 338 22.73 -18.21 -20.85
C LYS A 338 22.50 -19.72 -20.68
N LEU A 339 21.25 -20.12 -20.48
CA LEU A 339 20.82 -21.52 -20.40
C LEU A 339 20.72 -22.21 -21.77
N GLY A 340 20.59 -21.43 -22.84
CA GLY A 340 20.45 -21.91 -24.21
C GLY A 340 19.89 -20.86 -25.16
N ALA A 341 19.90 -21.14 -26.45
CA ALA A 341 19.24 -20.34 -27.49
C ALA A 341 18.44 -21.26 -28.41
N GLY A 342 17.21 -20.85 -28.76
CA GLY A 342 16.35 -21.50 -29.74
C GLY A 342 15.69 -20.49 -30.67
N GLY A 343 14.75 -20.93 -31.51
CA GLY A 343 14.05 -20.09 -32.51
C GLY A 343 13.26 -18.89 -31.96
N PHE A 344 13.20 -18.73 -30.63
CA PHE A 344 12.50 -17.66 -29.92
C PHE A 344 13.41 -16.85 -28.96
N GLY A 345 14.73 -17.01 -29.03
CA GLY A 345 15.69 -16.22 -28.25
C GLY A 345 16.42 -16.97 -27.13
N GLU A 346 17.07 -16.22 -26.23
CA GLU A 346 17.98 -16.72 -25.18
C GLU A 346 17.29 -16.85 -23.81
N VAL A 347 17.63 -17.87 -23.01
CA VAL A 347 16.94 -18.23 -21.74
C VAL A 347 17.89 -18.10 -20.52
N TYR A 348 17.40 -17.66 -19.36
CA TYR A 348 18.22 -17.31 -18.16
C TYR A 348 17.84 -18.08 -16.86
N LYS A 349 18.82 -18.22 -15.94
CA LYS A 349 18.85 -19.09 -14.72
C LYS A 349 17.70 -18.90 -13.70
N ALA A 350 16.96 -17.79 -13.74
CA ALA A 350 16.04 -17.37 -12.67
C ALA A 350 14.88 -18.34 -12.36
N TRP A 351 14.26 -18.93 -13.39
CA TRP A 351 13.11 -19.84 -13.21
C TRP A 351 13.46 -21.14 -12.47
N ASN A 352 14.62 -21.73 -12.77
CA ASN A 352 15.03 -23.00 -12.15
C ASN A 352 15.30 -22.80 -10.66
N HIS A 353 16.03 -21.75 -10.28
CA HIS A 353 16.30 -21.44 -8.88
C HIS A 353 15.03 -21.06 -8.10
N TRP A 354 14.06 -20.41 -8.75
CA TRP A 354 12.73 -20.17 -8.18
C TRP A 354 11.99 -21.48 -7.89
N ARG A 355 11.89 -22.38 -8.88
CA ARG A 355 11.23 -23.69 -8.74
C ARG A 355 11.92 -24.60 -7.71
N ASP A 356 13.24 -24.62 -7.72
CA ASP A 356 14.05 -25.53 -6.90
C ASP A 356 14.27 -24.98 -5.48
N GLY A 357 13.65 -23.84 -5.13
CA GLY A 357 13.73 -23.23 -3.79
C GLY A 357 15.13 -22.70 -3.44
N THR A 358 15.94 -22.37 -4.45
CA THR A 358 17.32 -21.88 -4.32
C THR A 358 17.52 -20.44 -4.85
N PRO A 359 16.63 -19.48 -4.52
CA PRO A 359 16.63 -18.11 -5.05
C PRO A 359 17.93 -17.34 -4.74
N MET A 360 18.57 -17.63 -3.60
CA MET A 360 19.79 -16.95 -3.15
C MET A 360 20.99 -17.23 -4.07
N GLN A 361 20.96 -18.32 -4.84
CA GLN A 361 22.04 -18.65 -5.78
C GLN A 361 22.02 -17.76 -7.03
N LEU A 362 20.99 -16.92 -7.20
CA LEU A 362 20.91 -15.91 -8.26
C LEU A 362 21.58 -14.59 -7.88
N LEU A 363 21.83 -14.35 -6.58
CA LEU A 363 22.38 -13.08 -6.11
C LEU A 363 23.90 -13.05 -6.28
N ASP A 364 24.40 -11.87 -6.64
CA ASP A 364 25.82 -11.54 -6.52
C ASP A 364 26.24 -11.69 -5.05
N SER A 365 27.46 -12.19 -4.81
CA SER A 365 28.00 -12.39 -3.46
C SER A 365 27.96 -11.13 -2.59
N ASN A 366 28.02 -9.93 -3.19
CA ASN A 366 27.92 -8.65 -2.47
C ASN A 366 26.50 -8.31 -1.99
N LEU A 367 25.47 -8.99 -2.51
CA LEU A 367 24.06 -8.75 -2.22
C LEU A 367 23.45 -9.78 -1.25
N ILE A 368 24.17 -10.86 -0.96
CA ILE A 368 23.68 -11.99 -0.14
C ILE A 368 23.40 -11.56 1.31
N ASP A 369 24.25 -10.72 1.90
CA ASP A 369 24.13 -10.32 3.31
C ASP A 369 23.23 -9.10 3.53
N SER A 370 22.86 -8.39 2.45
CA SER A 370 22.08 -7.16 2.52
C SER A 370 20.57 -7.35 2.32
N HIS A 371 20.14 -8.54 1.89
CA HIS A 371 18.74 -8.81 1.55
C HIS A 371 18.26 -10.12 2.18
N SER A 372 17.03 -10.11 2.70
CA SER A 372 16.41 -11.32 3.24
C SER A 372 16.00 -12.27 2.11
N ARG A 373 16.01 -13.58 2.39
CA ARG A 373 15.52 -14.60 1.44
C ARG A 373 14.09 -14.31 0.95
N ASN A 374 13.26 -13.71 1.81
CA ASN A 374 11.88 -13.36 1.48
C ASN A 374 11.79 -12.19 0.49
N GLU A 375 12.61 -11.15 0.66
CA GLU A 375 12.69 -10.04 -0.30
C GLU A 375 13.21 -10.53 -1.66
N VAL A 376 14.26 -11.35 -1.66
CA VAL A 376 14.84 -11.91 -2.88
C VAL A 376 13.81 -12.77 -3.61
N ASN A 377 13.10 -13.63 -2.88
CA ASN A 377 12.00 -14.42 -3.41
C ASN A 377 10.93 -13.53 -4.05
N ARG A 378 10.54 -12.47 -3.34
CA ARG A 378 9.52 -11.53 -3.81
C ARG A 378 9.94 -10.85 -5.11
N TYR A 379 11.17 -10.34 -5.19
CA TYR A 379 11.68 -9.69 -6.40
C TYR A 379 11.73 -10.66 -7.59
N ILE A 380 12.19 -11.90 -7.37
CA ILE A 380 12.21 -12.93 -8.41
C ILE A 380 10.79 -13.26 -8.87
N GLN A 381 9.83 -13.41 -7.94
CA GLN A 381 8.44 -13.71 -8.26
C GLN A 381 7.80 -12.61 -9.10
N VAL A 382 7.98 -11.34 -8.72
CA VAL A 382 7.47 -10.19 -9.48
C VAL A 382 8.11 -10.14 -10.86
N GLY A 383 9.43 -10.35 -10.95
CA GLY A 383 10.14 -10.43 -12.23
C GLY A 383 9.59 -11.54 -13.14
N LEU A 384 9.30 -12.73 -12.59
CA LEU A 384 8.73 -13.86 -13.33
C LEU A 384 7.28 -13.62 -13.78
N LEU A 385 6.50 -12.82 -13.04
CA LEU A 385 5.15 -12.40 -13.45
C LEU A 385 5.20 -11.39 -14.61
N CYS A 386 6.23 -10.55 -14.68
CA CYS A 386 6.38 -9.56 -15.76
C CYS A 386 6.72 -10.18 -17.12
N VAL A 387 7.25 -11.41 -17.13
CA VAL A 387 7.71 -12.12 -18.35
C VAL A 387 6.83 -13.33 -18.70
N GLN A 388 5.58 -13.35 -18.21
CA GLN A 388 4.61 -14.40 -18.57
C GLN A 388 4.32 -14.40 -20.08
N ASP A 389 4.05 -15.57 -20.65
CA ASP A 389 3.79 -15.68 -22.09
C ASP A 389 2.52 -14.91 -22.49
N ASP A 390 1.43 -15.20 -21.80
CA ASP A 390 0.17 -14.50 -21.94
C ASP A 390 0.30 -13.05 -21.47
N ALA A 391 0.08 -12.11 -22.39
CA ALA A 391 0.10 -10.69 -22.11
C ALA A 391 -0.97 -10.29 -21.07
N ALA A 392 -2.10 -10.99 -21.01
CA ALA A 392 -3.15 -10.75 -20.03
C ALA A 392 -2.76 -11.21 -18.61
N ALA A 393 -1.81 -12.16 -18.50
CA ALA A 393 -1.27 -12.63 -17.22
C ALA A 393 -0.15 -11.73 -16.67
N ARG A 394 0.34 -10.76 -17.45
CA ARG A 394 1.38 -9.81 -17.02
C ARG A 394 0.75 -8.70 -16.17
N PRO A 395 1.34 -8.37 -15.01
CA PRO A 395 0.86 -7.25 -14.21
C PRO A 395 1.10 -5.92 -14.94
N THR A 396 0.19 -4.96 -14.74
CA THR A 396 0.43 -3.58 -15.19
C THR A 396 1.58 -2.96 -14.40
N MET A 397 2.24 -1.93 -14.93
CA MET A 397 3.30 -1.23 -14.19
C MET A 397 2.82 -0.69 -12.83
N ALA A 398 1.56 -0.23 -12.73
CA ALA A 398 0.97 0.18 -11.45
C ALA A 398 0.87 -1.00 -10.46
N THR A 399 0.47 -2.17 -10.94
CA THR A 399 0.44 -3.40 -10.16
C THR A 399 1.84 -3.83 -9.73
N VAL A 400 2.86 -3.72 -10.60
CA VAL A 400 4.26 -4.02 -10.25
C VAL A 400 4.76 -3.12 -9.13
N VAL A 401 4.49 -1.82 -9.21
CA VAL A 401 4.86 -0.85 -8.16
C VAL A 401 4.19 -1.20 -6.82
N LEU A 402 2.90 -1.55 -6.84
CA LEU A 402 2.18 -2.04 -5.66
C LEU A 402 2.82 -3.32 -5.09
N MET A 403 3.11 -4.30 -5.95
CA MET A 403 3.73 -5.58 -5.58
C MET A 403 5.11 -5.40 -4.96
N LEU A 404 5.88 -4.40 -5.37
CA LEU A 404 7.20 -4.11 -4.83
C LEU A 404 7.16 -3.30 -3.52
N ASN A 405 6.16 -2.41 -3.34
CA ASN A 405 6.08 -1.51 -2.20
C ASN A 405 5.25 -2.03 -1.01
N SER A 406 4.39 -3.04 -1.20
CA SER A 406 3.47 -3.50 -0.15
C SER A 406 3.74 -4.94 0.27
N TYR A 407 4.28 -5.16 1.47
CA TYR A 407 4.61 -6.52 1.95
C TYR A 407 3.41 -7.47 2.08
N TYR A 408 2.18 -6.93 2.11
CA TYR A 408 0.93 -7.65 2.41
C TYR A 408 0.20 -8.19 1.17
N ILE A 409 0.68 -7.90 -0.04
CA ILE A 409 0.07 -8.41 -1.27
C ILE A 409 0.50 -9.86 -1.50
N THR A 410 -0.48 -10.77 -1.56
CA THR A 410 -0.27 -12.14 -2.03
C THR A 410 0.02 -12.13 -3.52
N LEU A 411 1.26 -12.47 -3.89
CA LEU A 411 1.67 -12.55 -5.29
C LEU A 411 1.14 -13.84 -5.94
N PRO A 412 0.55 -13.78 -7.14
CA PRO A 412 0.18 -14.98 -7.86
C PRO A 412 1.41 -15.83 -8.18
N LEU A 413 1.24 -17.14 -8.21
CA LEU A 413 2.30 -18.06 -8.62
C LEU A 413 2.60 -17.84 -10.11
N PRO A 414 3.85 -17.52 -10.50
CA PRO A 414 4.20 -17.36 -11.89
C PRO A 414 4.06 -18.70 -12.60
N GLN A 415 3.45 -18.70 -13.78
CA GLN A 415 3.44 -19.88 -14.63
C GLN A 415 4.80 -20.04 -15.31
N GLN A 416 5.07 -21.26 -15.77
CA GLN A 416 6.28 -21.56 -16.52
C GLN A 416 6.33 -20.68 -17.78
N PRO A 417 7.37 -19.86 -17.96
CA PRO A 417 7.49 -19.01 -19.14
C PRO A 417 7.44 -19.83 -20.44
N ALA A 418 6.92 -19.24 -21.52
CA ALA A 418 6.69 -19.85 -22.85
C ALA A 418 7.84 -20.73 -23.35
N PHE A 419 9.07 -20.35 -22.99
CA PHE A 419 10.34 -20.92 -23.40
C PHE A 419 10.53 -22.42 -23.08
N PHE A 420 9.60 -23.07 -22.39
CA PHE A 420 9.65 -24.50 -22.07
C PHE A 420 8.75 -25.42 -22.94
N HIS A 421 7.89 -24.87 -23.80
CA HIS A 421 6.95 -25.69 -24.61
C HIS A 421 7.56 -26.34 -25.87
N GLY A 422 8.83 -26.08 -26.19
CA GLY A 422 9.45 -26.58 -27.43
C GLY A 422 9.76 -28.08 -27.49
N ARG A 423 9.68 -28.85 -26.39
CA ARG A 423 10.27 -30.22 -26.37
C ARG A 423 9.29 -31.38 -26.54
N LYS A 424 7.97 -31.20 -26.42
CA LYS A 424 7.04 -32.34 -26.57
C LYS A 424 6.68 -32.67 -28.03
N THR A 425 6.86 -31.73 -28.96
CA THR A 425 6.47 -31.92 -30.36
C THR A 425 7.60 -32.39 -31.28
N GLU A 426 8.87 -32.31 -30.83
CA GLU A 426 10.03 -32.69 -31.65
C GLU A 426 10.47 -34.17 -31.48
N LEU A 427 10.07 -34.85 -30.40
CA LEU A 427 10.46 -36.24 -30.14
C LEU A 427 9.65 -37.28 -30.93
N THR A 428 8.64 -36.88 -31.71
CA THR A 428 7.88 -37.78 -32.59
C THR A 428 8.26 -37.62 -34.07
N MET A 429 9.12 -36.65 -34.42
CA MET A 429 9.40 -36.32 -35.82
C MET A 429 10.88 -36.38 -36.23
N GLN A 430 11.78 -36.83 -35.35
CA GLN A 430 13.17 -37.11 -35.69
C GLN A 430 13.61 -38.48 -35.20
N SER A 431 13.07 -39.51 -35.84
CA SER A 431 13.86 -40.69 -36.14
C SER A 431 13.92 -40.84 -37.66
N THR A 432 15.03 -40.34 -38.22
CA THR A 432 15.79 -40.91 -39.36
C THR A 432 15.03 -41.19 -40.68
N LYS A 433 15.51 -40.83 -41.88
CA LYS A 433 16.78 -40.29 -42.38
C LYS A 433 16.57 -40.02 -43.88
N CYS A 434 17.04 -38.91 -44.43
CA CYS A 434 17.23 -38.78 -45.88
C CYS A 434 18.55 -39.48 -46.28
N THR A 435 18.47 -40.42 -47.21
CA THR A 435 19.61 -40.88 -48.03
C THR A 435 19.06 -41.18 -49.43
N ASP A 436 19.66 -40.58 -50.45
CA ASP A 436 19.34 -40.74 -51.87
C ASP A 436 19.39 -42.19 -52.36
N SER A 437 18.45 -42.57 -53.24
CA SER A 437 18.70 -43.17 -54.57
C SER A 437 17.39 -43.71 -55.18
N ASP A 438 17.13 -43.25 -56.41
CA ASP A 438 16.47 -43.85 -57.58
C ASP A 438 15.28 -44.83 -57.50
N GLN A 439 14.36 -44.56 -58.44
CA GLN A 439 13.46 -45.46 -59.17
C GLN A 439 12.09 -45.88 -58.57
N SER A 440 11.07 -45.26 -59.16
CA SER A 440 9.90 -45.88 -59.80
C SER A 440 8.62 -46.15 -58.98
N THR A 441 7.54 -45.56 -59.52
CA THR A 441 6.15 -46.05 -59.64
C THR A 441 5.32 -46.39 -58.39
N SER A 442 4.36 -45.51 -58.08
CA SER A 442 2.94 -45.64 -58.48
C SER A 442 1.96 -45.18 -57.38
N MET A 443 1.02 -44.31 -57.80
CA MET A 443 -0.39 -44.14 -57.40
C MET A 443 -0.72 -44.06 -55.90
N SER A 444 -1.50 -43.11 -55.36
CA SER A 444 -2.54 -42.25 -55.94
C SER A 444 -3.03 -41.27 -54.84
N MET A 445 -3.16 -39.98 -55.17
CA MET A 445 -4.15 -39.06 -54.56
C MET A 445 -5.54 -39.32 -55.20
N PRO A 446 -6.68 -38.61 -54.89
CA PRO A 446 -6.88 -37.41 -54.06
C PRO A 446 -8.19 -37.43 -53.21
N PHE A 447 -8.41 -36.39 -52.36
CA PHE A 447 -9.56 -35.45 -52.41
C PHE A 447 -9.51 -34.52 -51.17
N SER A 448 -9.33 -33.19 -51.31
CA SER A 448 -10.31 -32.11 -51.65
C SER A 448 -11.12 -31.66 -50.41
N VAL A 449 -11.48 -30.39 -50.16
CA VAL A 449 -11.40 -29.11 -50.89
C VAL A 449 -11.62 -27.99 -49.84
N ASN A 450 -11.05 -26.83 -50.13
CA ASN A 450 -11.10 -25.57 -49.38
C ASN A 450 -12.54 -25.01 -49.21
N ASP A 451 -12.71 -23.98 -48.38
CA ASP A 451 -13.04 -22.65 -48.93
C ASP A 451 -12.91 -21.53 -47.89
N ALA A 452 -11.93 -20.67 -48.13
CA ALA A 452 -11.96 -19.25 -47.77
C ALA A 452 -12.14 -18.48 -49.08
N SER A 453 -13.01 -17.47 -49.10
CA SER A 453 -13.12 -16.56 -50.24
C SER A 453 -13.10 -15.11 -49.78
N ILE A 454 -12.05 -14.39 -50.16
CA ILE A 454 -11.98 -12.92 -50.22
C ILE A 454 -11.88 -12.56 -51.71
N THR A 455 -12.91 -11.87 -52.18
CA THR A 455 -12.95 -10.70 -53.10
C THR A 455 -12.41 -10.83 -54.54
N GLU A 456 -13.21 -10.41 -55.54
CA GLU A 456 -12.93 -9.19 -56.33
C GLU A 456 -13.99 -8.86 -57.40
N LEU A 457 -14.06 -7.55 -57.70
CA LEU A 457 -14.99 -6.86 -58.58
C LEU A 457 -14.26 -6.53 -59.88
N TYR A 458 -14.83 -6.89 -61.04
CA TYR A 458 -14.35 -6.49 -62.38
C TYR A 458 -15.09 -5.24 -62.89
N PRO A 459 -14.50 -4.45 -63.80
CA PRO A 459 -14.99 -4.57 -65.18
C PRO A 459 -13.95 -4.41 -66.32
N ARG A 460 -14.26 -5.15 -67.39
CA ARG A 460 -13.79 -5.16 -68.80
C ARG A 460 -12.45 -5.81 -69.14
#